data_AF-K1T1I0-F1
#
_entry.id   AF-K1T1I0-F1
#
_cell.length_a   1.000
_cell.length_b   1.000
_cell.length_c   1.000
_cell.angle_alpha   90.00
_cell.angle_beta   90.00
_cell.angle_gamma   90.00
#
_symmetry.space_group_name_H-M   'P 1'
#
loop_
_entity.id
_entity.type
_entity.pdbx_description
1 polymer ?
#
loop_
_entity_poly.entity_id
_entity_poly.type
_entity_poly.pdbx_seq_one_letter_code
_entity_poly.pdbx_strand_id
1 'polypeptide(L)'
;MKIPAKGFTHGGKFHADDVFATALLMIVRPDIKVTRGFVVPDGFDGIVYDVGCGMFDHHQEPRESRPNGVPYAAFGLLWRVLGAQLVGAHQARLLDENFVQPLDLNDNTGEQNSLADAIGSFNPVWDSGEDSDACFWRAVPFAKQVLENEIAAANAVNRADETVQNAYKNSKDGIVVLPDYMPWKNGLYKTDALFVVYPSQRGGYSAQCVTDYKTRRSKVPFPPHGAPAGGDPATKRAAWL
;
A
#
# COMPACT_ATOMS: atom_id res chain seq x y z
N MET A 1 17.50 -10.40 -1.03
CA MET A 1 18.72 -9.59 -0.81
C MET A 1 18.88 -9.38 0.69
N LYS A 2 20.08 -9.54 1.26
CA LYS A 2 20.33 -9.20 2.67
C LYS A 2 20.66 -7.71 2.75
N ILE A 3 19.93 -6.96 3.58
CA ILE A 3 20.15 -5.52 3.75
C ILE A 3 21.37 -5.26 4.67
N PRO A 4 22.35 -4.46 4.25
CA PRO A 4 23.47 -4.02 5.08
C PRO A 4 23.02 -3.21 6.30
N ALA A 5 23.88 -3.08 7.32
CA ALA A 5 23.58 -2.30 8.52
C ALA A 5 23.74 -0.77 8.32
N LYS A 6 24.26 -0.34 7.16
CA LYS A 6 24.46 1.09 6.81
C LYS A 6 23.67 1.42 5.56
N GLY A 7 23.06 2.60 5.54
CA GLY A 7 22.37 3.17 4.38
C GLY A 7 22.87 4.58 4.07
N PHE A 8 22.77 4.99 2.82
CA PHE A 8 23.07 6.35 2.38
C PHE A 8 21.99 6.83 1.40
N THR A 9 21.45 8.01 1.63
CA THR A 9 20.48 8.67 0.75
C THR A 9 20.82 10.14 0.55
N HIS A 10 20.14 10.80 -0.39
CA HIS A 10 20.39 12.20 -0.68
C HIS A 10 20.08 13.11 0.54
N GLY A 11 20.86 14.18 0.69
CA GLY A 11 20.73 15.18 1.77
C GLY A 11 19.93 16.42 1.40
N GLY A 12 19.24 16.40 0.24
CA GLY A 12 18.51 17.54 -0.27
C GLY A 12 17.13 17.74 0.39
N LYS A 13 16.32 18.56 -0.28
CA LYS A 13 14.86 18.53 -0.10
C LYS A 13 14.41 17.10 -0.39
N PHE A 14 13.81 16.44 0.60
CA PHE A 14 13.35 15.06 0.45
C PHE A 14 11.97 14.99 -0.19
N HIS A 15 11.69 13.85 -0.80
CA HIS A 15 10.41 13.52 -1.40
C HIS A 15 9.77 12.35 -0.66
N ALA A 16 8.73 11.75 -1.25
CA ALA A 16 8.06 10.63 -0.62
C ALA A 16 8.88 9.35 -0.76
N ASP A 17 9.55 9.15 -1.89
CA ASP A 17 10.21 7.90 -2.22
C ASP A 17 11.47 7.68 -1.37
N ASP A 18 12.30 8.67 -1.12
CA ASP A 18 13.49 8.54 -0.25
C ASP A 18 13.13 8.36 1.24
N VAL A 19 12.04 8.99 1.69
CA VAL A 19 11.48 8.77 3.04
C VAL A 19 10.87 7.36 3.17
N PHE A 20 10.07 6.91 2.20
CA PHE A 20 9.47 5.57 2.22
C PHE A 20 10.51 4.45 1.97
N ALA A 21 11.54 4.71 1.17
CA ALA A 21 12.71 3.85 1.02
C ALA A 21 13.39 3.63 2.37
N THR A 22 13.66 4.73 3.10
CA THR A 22 14.24 4.68 4.45
C THR A 22 13.35 3.89 5.41
N ALA A 23 12.05 4.16 5.40
CA ALA A 23 11.08 3.45 6.22
C ALA A 23 11.05 1.94 5.93
N LEU A 24 11.04 1.54 4.65
CA LEU A 24 11.09 0.15 4.22
C LEU A 24 12.37 -0.55 4.72
N LEU A 25 13.51 0.11 4.59
CA LEU A 25 14.79 -0.43 5.07
C LEU A 25 14.80 -0.62 6.59
N MET A 26 14.21 0.31 7.35
CA MET A 26 14.08 0.18 8.81
C MET A 26 13.11 -0.94 9.22
N ILE A 27 12.09 -1.25 8.41
CA ILE A 27 11.21 -2.41 8.66
C ILE A 27 11.98 -3.72 8.44
N VAL A 28 12.77 -3.80 7.35
CA VAL A 28 13.52 -5.01 6.99
C VAL A 28 14.78 -5.21 7.85
N ARG A 29 15.43 -4.12 8.26
CA ARG A 29 16.66 -4.09 9.05
C ARG A 29 16.53 -3.04 10.17
N PRO A 30 15.91 -3.37 11.31
CA PRO A 30 15.60 -2.39 12.38
C PRO A 30 16.80 -1.65 12.99
N ASP A 31 18.00 -2.23 12.90
CA ASP A 31 19.26 -1.65 13.39
C ASP A 31 20.02 -0.84 12.33
N ILE A 32 19.48 -0.66 11.11
CA ILE A 32 20.12 0.11 10.04
C ILE A 32 20.43 1.54 10.48
N LYS A 33 21.62 2.03 10.11
CA LYS A 33 22.04 3.42 10.29
C LYS A 33 22.12 4.10 8.94
N VAL A 34 21.23 5.06 8.71
CA VAL A 34 21.19 5.83 7.46
C VAL A 34 21.90 7.16 7.66
N THR A 35 22.77 7.50 6.72
CA THR A 35 23.39 8.82 6.59
C THR A 35 22.79 9.53 5.39
N ARG A 36 22.56 10.84 5.51
CA ARG A 36 22.13 11.69 4.41
C ARG A 36 23.29 12.53 3.92
N GLY A 37 23.40 12.71 2.60
CA GLY A 37 24.44 13.55 2.01
C GLY A 37 24.34 13.66 0.50
N PHE A 38 25.18 14.48 -0.10
CA PHE A 38 25.12 14.77 -1.54
C PHE A 38 26.10 13.93 -2.38
N VAL A 39 27.12 13.37 -1.73
CA VAL A 39 28.15 12.56 -2.38
C VAL A 39 28.33 11.30 -1.56
N VAL A 40 28.16 10.15 -2.21
CA VAL A 40 28.40 8.85 -1.60
C VAL A 40 29.89 8.72 -1.33
N PRO A 41 30.32 8.39 -0.09
CA PRO A 41 31.74 8.20 0.20
C PRO A 41 32.36 7.08 -0.64
N ASP A 42 33.61 7.28 -1.07
CA ASP A 42 34.36 6.25 -1.79
C ASP A 42 34.43 4.95 -0.97
N GLY A 43 34.07 3.83 -1.59
CA GLY A 43 34.06 2.52 -0.92
C GLY A 43 33.00 2.39 0.17
N PHE A 44 31.90 3.16 0.13
CA PHE A 44 30.80 3.02 1.10
C PHE A 44 30.26 1.58 1.14
N ASP A 45 30.51 0.90 2.26
CA ASP A 45 30.00 -0.44 2.55
C ASP A 45 28.60 -0.36 3.15
N GLY A 46 27.60 -0.23 2.28
CA GLY A 46 26.20 -0.11 2.66
C GLY A 46 25.26 -0.08 1.47
N ILE A 47 23.97 0.13 1.75
CA ILE A 47 22.97 0.34 0.71
C ILE A 47 22.90 1.82 0.37
N VAL A 48 22.91 2.15 -0.93
CA VAL A 48 22.78 3.51 -1.43
C VAL A 48 21.52 3.59 -2.26
N TYR A 49 20.71 4.61 -2.03
CA TYR A 49 19.44 4.84 -2.73
C TYR A 49 19.21 6.33 -2.92
N ASP A 50 18.47 6.68 -3.97
CA ASP A 50 18.13 8.06 -4.33
C ASP A 50 19.34 8.99 -4.63
N VAL A 51 20.55 8.43 -4.70
CA VAL A 51 21.77 9.19 -4.97
C VAL A 51 22.87 8.29 -5.53
N GLY A 52 23.85 8.90 -6.22
CA GLY A 52 25.11 8.27 -6.57
C GLY A 52 25.07 7.36 -7.79
N CYS A 53 24.00 7.43 -8.59
CA CYS A 53 23.80 6.68 -9.82
C CYS A 53 23.86 5.14 -9.65
N GLY A 54 23.57 4.66 -8.45
CA GLY A 54 23.59 3.24 -8.09
C GLY A 54 22.32 2.48 -8.44
N MET A 55 22.22 1.25 -7.94
CA MET A 55 21.11 0.32 -8.20
C MET A 55 19.73 0.82 -7.73
N PHE A 56 19.69 1.68 -6.72
CA PHE A 56 18.45 2.24 -6.17
C PHE A 56 18.37 3.76 -6.34
N ASP A 57 19.13 4.32 -7.28
CA ASP A 57 19.01 5.69 -7.74
C ASP A 57 18.18 5.74 -9.03
N HIS A 58 17.37 6.77 -9.19
CA HIS A 58 16.44 6.93 -10.32
C HIS A 58 16.68 8.20 -11.14
N HIS A 59 17.68 9.02 -10.76
CA HIS A 59 17.98 10.30 -11.40
C HIS A 59 18.64 10.18 -12.79
N GLN A 60 19.04 8.97 -13.20
CA GLN A 60 19.72 8.74 -14.48
C GLN A 60 18.73 8.59 -15.64
N GLU A 61 19.12 9.11 -16.81
CA GLU A 61 18.40 8.90 -18.07
C GLU A 61 19.08 7.83 -18.94
N PRO A 62 18.32 6.94 -19.61
CA PRO A 62 16.86 6.82 -19.54
C PRO A 62 16.41 6.21 -18.20
N ARG A 63 15.33 6.75 -17.63
CA ARG A 63 14.75 6.19 -16.40
C ARG A 63 14.24 4.78 -16.62
N GLU A 64 14.47 3.93 -15.62
CA GLU A 64 13.90 2.59 -15.61
C GLU A 64 12.40 2.67 -15.34
N SER A 65 11.58 2.01 -16.16
CA SER A 65 10.12 1.99 -16.03
C SER A 65 9.56 0.58 -15.96
N ARG A 66 8.43 0.47 -15.26
CA ARG A 66 7.58 -0.74 -15.26
C ARG A 66 6.98 -0.99 -16.65
N PRO A 67 6.48 -2.21 -16.94
CA PRO A 67 5.81 -2.51 -18.21
C PRO A 67 4.58 -1.65 -18.52
N ASN A 68 3.93 -1.08 -17.50
CA ASN A 68 2.81 -0.15 -17.67
C ASN A 68 3.25 1.30 -17.91
N GLY A 69 4.55 1.57 -18.03
CA GLY A 69 5.13 2.88 -18.32
C GLY A 69 5.41 3.75 -17.10
N VAL A 70 4.99 3.34 -15.89
CA VAL A 70 5.28 4.11 -14.67
C VAL A 70 6.78 4.00 -14.34
N PRO A 71 7.52 5.12 -14.27
CA PRO A 71 8.93 5.10 -13.90
C PRO A 71 9.11 4.63 -12.46
N TYR A 72 10.26 4.04 -12.15
CA TYR A 72 10.65 3.76 -10.78
C TYR A 72 11.25 5.01 -10.11
N ALA A 73 10.94 5.20 -8.84
CA ALA A 73 11.74 6.04 -7.93
C ALA A 73 12.49 5.13 -6.93
N ALA A 74 13.24 5.69 -5.98
CA ALA A 74 14.06 4.89 -5.07
C ALA A 74 13.22 3.88 -4.26
N PHE A 75 12.04 4.29 -3.81
CA PHE A 75 11.12 3.42 -3.08
C PHE A 75 10.66 2.22 -3.93
N GLY A 76 10.22 2.45 -5.17
CA GLY A 76 9.84 1.39 -6.09
C GLY A 76 10.97 0.41 -6.43
N LEU A 77 12.20 0.91 -6.63
CA LEU A 77 13.36 0.05 -6.90
C LEU A 77 13.62 -0.90 -5.72
N LEU A 78 13.52 -0.39 -4.49
CA LEU A 78 13.65 -1.21 -3.27
C LEU A 78 12.45 -2.17 -3.09
N TRP A 79 11.23 -1.68 -3.29
CA TRP A 79 10.02 -2.49 -3.16
C TRP A 79 10.02 -3.69 -4.10
N ARG A 80 10.51 -3.51 -5.32
CA ARG A 80 10.67 -4.58 -6.30
C ARG A 80 11.52 -5.75 -5.77
N VAL A 81 12.54 -5.47 -4.96
CA VAL A 81 13.46 -6.49 -4.42
C VAL A 81 12.95 -7.08 -3.11
N LEU A 82 12.26 -6.28 -2.29
CA LEU A 82 11.95 -6.62 -0.89
C LEU A 82 10.48 -6.95 -0.64
N GLY A 83 9.54 -6.33 -1.37
CA GLY A 83 8.11 -6.40 -1.09
C GLY A 83 7.56 -7.82 -1.07
N ALA A 84 7.96 -8.68 -2.01
CA ALA A 84 7.51 -10.07 -2.07
C ALA A 84 7.90 -10.89 -0.84
N GLN A 85 9.00 -10.55 -0.16
CA GLN A 85 9.44 -11.22 1.07
C GLN A 85 8.58 -10.82 2.27
N LEU A 86 7.94 -9.64 2.23
CA LEU A 86 7.13 -9.08 3.31
C LEU A 86 5.66 -9.50 3.25
N VAL A 87 5.11 -9.63 2.03
CA VAL A 87 3.66 -9.86 1.83
C VAL A 87 3.32 -10.95 0.80
N GLY A 88 4.33 -11.63 0.22
CA GLY A 88 4.14 -12.56 -0.88
C GLY A 88 3.96 -11.87 -2.24
N ALA A 89 4.28 -12.58 -3.33
CA ALA A 89 4.37 -11.99 -4.67
C ALA A 89 3.06 -11.33 -5.16
N HIS A 90 1.91 -11.94 -4.88
CA HIS A 90 0.62 -11.41 -5.31
C HIS A 90 0.28 -10.07 -4.65
N GLN A 91 0.38 -10.00 -3.32
CA GLN A 91 0.13 -8.75 -2.60
C GLN A 91 1.20 -7.71 -2.90
N ALA A 92 2.47 -8.10 -3.01
CA ALA A 92 3.54 -7.16 -3.33
C ALA A 92 3.27 -6.41 -4.64
N ARG A 93 2.75 -7.11 -5.66
CA ARG A 93 2.31 -6.48 -6.91
C ARG A 93 1.12 -5.54 -6.70
N LEU A 94 0.13 -5.92 -5.90
CA LEU A 94 -1.02 -5.05 -5.63
C LEU A 94 -0.63 -3.79 -4.85
N LEU A 95 0.24 -3.89 -3.85
CA LEU A 95 0.80 -2.69 -3.19
C LEU A 95 1.66 -1.88 -4.15
N ASP A 96 2.44 -2.53 -5.01
CA ASP A 96 3.23 -1.81 -6.01
C ASP A 96 2.33 -0.93 -6.88
N GLU A 97 1.25 -1.51 -7.42
CA GLU A 97 0.28 -0.81 -8.28
C GLU A 97 -0.50 0.29 -7.54
N ASN A 98 -0.97 0.03 -6.31
CA ASN A 98 -1.94 0.91 -5.65
C ASN A 98 -1.31 1.87 -4.62
N PHE A 99 -0.08 1.65 -4.19
CA PHE A 99 0.57 2.42 -3.13
C PHE A 99 1.95 2.96 -3.57
N VAL A 100 2.81 2.11 -4.12
CA VAL A 100 4.20 2.50 -4.47
C VAL A 100 4.25 3.32 -5.75
N GLN A 101 3.64 2.83 -6.83
CA GLN A 101 3.61 3.51 -8.14
C GLN A 101 3.07 4.93 -8.09
N PRO A 102 1.99 5.25 -7.34
CA PRO A 102 1.54 6.64 -7.19
C PRO A 102 2.56 7.56 -6.53
N LEU A 103 3.44 7.05 -5.66
CA LEU A 103 4.52 7.83 -5.04
C LEU A 103 5.69 7.98 -6.01
N ASP A 104 6.09 6.90 -6.67
CA ASP A 104 7.13 6.94 -7.71
C ASP A 104 6.74 7.91 -8.83
N LEU A 105 5.47 7.91 -9.26
CA LEU A 105 4.97 8.79 -10.31
C LEU A 105 5.02 10.25 -9.87
N ASN A 106 4.60 10.56 -8.64
CA ASN A 106 4.69 11.92 -8.08
C ASN A 106 6.13 12.44 -8.11
N ASP A 107 7.07 11.64 -7.63
CA ASP A 107 8.47 12.04 -7.55
C ASP A 107 9.09 12.21 -8.96
N ASN A 108 8.75 11.31 -9.88
CA ASN A 108 9.29 11.37 -11.24
C ASN A 108 8.69 12.48 -12.12
N THR A 109 7.42 12.85 -11.94
CA THR A 109 6.71 13.75 -12.88
C THR A 109 6.07 14.97 -12.25
N GLY A 110 5.95 15.02 -10.92
CA GLY A 110 5.17 16.00 -10.19
C GLY A 110 3.66 15.73 -10.17
N GLU A 111 3.20 14.53 -10.58
CA GLU A 111 1.79 14.12 -10.50
C GLU A 111 1.26 14.28 -9.07
N GLN A 112 0.07 14.83 -8.88
CA GLN A 112 -0.46 15.11 -7.54
C GLN A 112 -0.68 13.82 -6.72
N ASN A 113 -0.21 13.83 -5.47
CA ASN A 113 -0.42 12.73 -4.53
C ASN A 113 -0.46 13.26 -3.10
N SER A 114 -1.62 13.16 -2.44
CA SER A 114 -1.81 13.74 -1.10
C SER A 114 -0.92 13.13 -0.02
N LEU A 115 -0.50 11.86 -0.16
CA LEU A 115 0.44 11.26 0.78
C LEU A 115 1.85 11.80 0.54
N ALA A 116 2.24 11.99 -0.72
CA ALA A 116 3.50 12.64 -1.05
C ALA A 116 3.51 14.10 -0.57
N ASP A 117 2.42 14.83 -0.73
CA ASP A 117 2.26 16.20 -0.20
C ASP A 117 2.37 16.22 1.33
N ALA A 118 1.76 15.23 2.01
CA ALA A 118 1.86 15.10 3.46
C ALA A 118 3.30 14.83 3.92
N ILE A 119 4.07 13.98 3.22
CA ILE A 119 5.51 13.82 3.47
C ILE A 119 6.25 15.13 3.17
N GLY A 120 5.98 15.75 2.02
CA GLY A 120 6.57 17.01 1.60
C GLY A 120 6.38 18.13 2.62
N SER A 121 5.26 18.14 3.36
CA SER A 121 4.95 19.11 4.42
C SER A 121 5.89 19.06 5.62
N PHE A 122 6.70 18.00 5.76
CA PHE A 122 7.75 17.94 6.78
C PHE A 122 9.01 18.70 6.37
N ASN A 123 9.23 18.97 5.08
CA ASN A 123 10.39 19.75 4.66
C ASN A 123 10.36 21.13 5.33
N PRO A 124 11.53 21.66 5.73
CA PRO A 124 11.59 23.01 6.28
C PRO A 124 11.06 24.01 5.23
N VAL A 125 10.25 24.97 5.69
CA VAL A 125 9.91 26.12 4.84
C VAL A 125 11.14 27.00 4.64
N TRP A 126 11.19 27.72 3.52
CA TRP A 126 12.40 28.39 3.02
C TRP A 126 13.03 29.40 3.99
N ASP A 127 12.26 29.95 4.93
CA ASP A 127 12.67 30.97 5.91
C ASP A 127 12.72 30.47 7.37
N SER A 128 12.45 29.19 7.63
CA SER A 128 12.35 28.64 8.99
C SER A 128 13.69 28.51 9.72
N GLY A 129 14.79 28.28 8.97
CA GLY A 129 16.08 27.88 9.53
C GLY A 129 16.08 26.50 10.21
N GLU A 130 15.01 25.71 10.06
CA GLU A 130 14.96 24.33 10.55
C GLU A 130 16.00 23.46 9.83
N ASP A 131 16.59 22.51 10.57
CA ASP A 131 17.49 21.52 10.01
C ASP A 131 16.71 20.51 9.14
N SER A 132 17.09 20.41 7.87
CA SER A 132 16.48 19.48 6.90
C SER A 132 16.57 18.02 7.36
N ASP A 133 17.67 17.63 8.01
CA ASP A 133 17.85 16.26 8.49
C ASP A 133 16.93 15.97 9.69
N ALA A 134 16.81 16.89 10.63
CA ALA A 134 15.83 16.77 11.72
C ALA A 134 14.39 16.65 11.18
N CYS A 135 14.05 17.41 10.14
CA CYS A 135 12.75 17.33 9.46
C CYS A 135 12.52 15.97 8.78
N PHE A 136 13.51 15.46 8.06
CA PHE A 136 13.46 14.13 7.45
C PHE A 136 13.23 13.04 8.49
N TRP A 137 13.96 13.08 9.60
CA TRP A 137 13.81 12.11 10.69
C TRP A 137 12.48 12.24 11.45
N ARG A 138 11.76 13.36 11.33
CA ARG A 138 10.35 13.47 11.76
C ARG A 138 9.39 12.81 10.77
N ALA A 139 9.69 12.86 9.47
CA ALA A 139 8.85 12.27 8.42
C ALA A 139 8.93 10.73 8.39
N VAL A 140 10.14 10.17 8.60
CA VAL A 140 10.39 8.72 8.50
C VAL A 140 9.48 7.87 9.42
N PRO A 141 9.27 8.19 10.72
CA PRO A 141 8.36 7.43 11.57
C PRO A 141 6.91 7.44 11.08
N PHE A 142 6.45 8.56 10.52
CA PHE A 142 5.12 8.67 9.93
C PHE A 142 5.00 7.74 8.70
N ALA A 143 5.94 7.84 7.76
CA ALA A 143 5.98 6.96 6.58
C ALA A 143 6.08 5.47 6.97
N LYS A 144 6.92 5.15 7.97
CA LYS A 144 7.07 3.79 8.51
C LYS A 144 5.76 3.26 9.07
N GLN A 145 5.04 4.05 9.87
CA GLN A 145 3.76 3.62 10.42
C GLN A 145 2.70 3.37 9.32
N VAL A 146 2.66 4.23 8.30
CA VAL A 146 1.77 4.04 7.13
C VAL A 146 2.13 2.75 6.40
N LEU A 147 3.41 2.53 6.09
CA LEU A 147 3.87 1.34 5.38
C LEU A 147 3.66 0.04 6.18
N GLU A 148 3.87 0.05 7.49
CA GLU A 148 3.57 -1.09 8.37
C GLU A 148 2.08 -1.43 8.35
N ASN A 149 1.19 -0.43 8.29
CA ASN A 149 -0.26 -0.66 8.16
C ASN A 149 -0.62 -1.30 6.82
N GLU A 150 -0.03 -0.83 5.71
CA GLU A 150 -0.24 -1.41 4.38
C GLU A 150 0.25 -2.88 4.31
N ILE A 151 1.43 -3.15 4.86
CA ILE A 151 1.99 -4.51 4.97
C ILE A 151 1.08 -5.39 5.84
N ALA A 152 0.62 -4.89 6.99
CA ALA A 152 -0.26 -5.62 7.89
C ALA A 152 -1.62 -5.93 7.25
N ALA A 153 -2.20 -4.96 6.52
CA ALA A 153 -3.45 -5.13 5.80
C ALA A 153 -3.34 -6.20 4.72
N ALA A 154 -2.28 -6.16 3.92
CA ALA A 154 -2.03 -7.18 2.90
C ALA A 154 -1.81 -8.58 3.49
N ASN A 155 -1.07 -8.67 4.59
CA ASN A 155 -0.91 -9.93 5.30
C ASN A 155 -2.21 -10.42 5.95
N ALA A 156 -3.11 -9.51 6.37
CA ALA A 156 -4.45 -9.88 6.82
C ALA A 156 -5.29 -10.47 5.68
N VAL A 157 -5.20 -9.93 4.46
CA VAL A 157 -5.84 -10.51 3.28
C VAL A 157 -5.30 -11.93 3.01
N ASN A 158 -3.98 -12.13 3.08
CA ASN A 158 -3.38 -13.47 2.89
C ASN A 158 -3.92 -14.49 3.91
N ARG A 159 -4.06 -14.11 5.18
CA ARG A 159 -4.65 -14.98 6.21
C ARG A 159 -6.14 -15.24 6.01
N ALA A 160 -6.88 -14.27 5.48
CA ALA A 160 -8.32 -14.41 5.24
C ALA A 160 -8.62 -15.30 4.03
N ASP A 161 -7.73 -15.36 3.04
CA ASP A 161 -7.99 -16.00 1.76
C ASP A 161 -8.39 -17.47 1.91
N GLU A 162 -7.67 -18.27 2.72
CA GLU A 162 -8.02 -19.67 2.97
C GLU A 162 -9.41 -19.82 3.59
N THR A 163 -9.74 -18.99 4.59
CA THR A 163 -11.05 -19.00 5.25
C THR A 163 -12.17 -18.65 4.26
N VAL A 164 -11.95 -17.64 3.42
CA VAL A 164 -12.92 -17.19 2.40
C VAL A 164 -13.11 -18.27 1.33
N GLN A 165 -12.04 -18.91 0.85
CA GLN A 165 -12.13 -20.01 -0.12
C GLN A 165 -12.87 -21.21 0.46
N ASN A 166 -12.62 -21.55 1.73
CA ASN A 166 -13.32 -22.64 2.40
C ASN A 166 -14.81 -22.30 2.62
N ALA A 167 -15.14 -21.07 3.01
CA ALA A 167 -16.53 -20.62 3.10
C ALA A 167 -17.24 -20.64 1.74
N TYR A 168 -16.54 -20.26 0.67
CA TYR A 168 -17.06 -20.31 -0.69
C TYR A 168 -17.35 -21.74 -1.17
N LYS A 169 -16.44 -22.69 -0.93
CA LYS A 169 -16.66 -24.12 -1.26
C LYS A 169 -17.88 -24.72 -0.57
N ASN A 170 -18.20 -24.24 0.63
CA ASN A 170 -19.35 -24.68 1.42
C ASN A 170 -20.59 -23.79 1.22
N SER A 171 -20.53 -22.82 0.30
CA SER A 171 -21.64 -21.91 0.03
C SER A 171 -22.85 -22.65 -0.52
N LYS A 172 -24.04 -22.10 -0.26
CA LYS A 172 -25.31 -22.61 -0.76
C LYS A 172 -26.08 -21.46 -1.39
N ASP A 173 -26.72 -21.72 -2.52
CA ASP A 173 -27.55 -20.75 -3.24
C ASP A 173 -26.82 -19.42 -3.57
N GLY A 174 -25.50 -19.50 -3.79
CA GLY A 174 -24.65 -18.33 -4.05
C GLY A 174 -24.39 -17.44 -2.82
N ILE A 175 -24.72 -17.91 -1.61
CA ILE A 175 -24.51 -17.19 -0.35
C ILE A 175 -23.29 -17.76 0.39
N VAL A 176 -22.28 -16.94 0.57
CA VAL A 176 -21.07 -17.27 1.34
C VAL A 176 -21.24 -16.78 2.77
N VAL A 177 -21.15 -17.67 3.75
CA VAL A 177 -21.21 -17.30 5.18
C VAL A 177 -19.81 -17.36 5.76
N LEU A 178 -19.28 -16.23 6.21
CA LEU A 178 -17.97 -16.13 6.84
C LEU A 178 -18.11 -16.22 8.37
N PRO A 179 -17.13 -16.82 9.06
CA PRO A 179 -17.17 -16.97 10.51
C PRO A 179 -16.88 -15.68 11.29
N ASP A 180 -16.30 -14.66 10.64
CA ASP A 180 -15.96 -13.37 11.24
C ASP A 180 -15.93 -12.27 10.15
N TYR A 181 -15.85 -11.01 10.57
CA TYR A 181 -15.56 -9.89 9.68
C TYR A 181 -14.12 -9.98 9.16
N MET A 182 -13.97 -10.24 7.86
CA MET A 182 -12.66 -10.36 7.21
C MET A 182 -12.66 -9.85 5.77
N PRO A 183 -11.49 -9.53 5.20
CA PRO A 183 -11.38 -9.19 3.77
C PRO A 183 -11.76 -10.39 2.88
N TRP A 184 -12.85 -10.26 2.12
CA TRP A 184 -13.36 -11.34 1.26
C TRP A 184 -13.39 -11.02 -0.22
N LYS A 185 -13.28 -9.74 -0.60
CA LYS A 185 -13.48 -9.28 -1.99
C LYS A 185 -12.53 -10.00 -2.97
N ASN A 186 -11.25 -10.12 -2.63
CA ASN A 186 -10.26 -10.79 -3.46
C ASN A 186 -10.54 -12.29 -3.65
N GLY A 187 -11.14 -12.94 -2.65
CA GLY A 187 -11.49 -14.36 -2.74
C GLY A 187 -12.75 -14.62 -3.57
N LEU A 188 -13.71 -13.68 -3.60
CA LEU A 188 -15.04 -13.92 -4.18
C LEU A 188 -15.33 -13.19 -5.49
N TYR A 189 -14.65 -12.10 -5.84
CA TYR A 189 -15.01 -11.24 -6.97
C TYR A 189 -15.02 -11.95 -8.34
N LYS A 190 -14.22 -13.00 -8.51
CA LYS A 190 -14.13 -13.83 -9.74
C LYS A 190 -14.98 -15.12 -9.70
N THR A 191 -15.65 -15.38 -8.59
CA THR A 191 -16.46 -16.59 -8.38
C THR A 191 -17.91 -16.40 -8.87
N ASP A 192 -18.76 -17.39 -8.71
CA ASP A 192 -20.22 -17.28 -8.89
C ASP A 192 -20.96 -16.84 -7.61
N ALA A 193 -20.26 -16.57 -6.49
CA ALA A 193 -20.87 -16.06 -5.27
C ALA A 193 -21.64 -14.76 -5.54
N LEU A 194 -22.85 -14.67 -4.98
CA LEU A 194 -23.81 -13.57 -5.15
C LEU A 194 -23.86 -12.67 -3.92
N PHE A 195 -23.87 -13.29 -2.74
CA PHE A 195 -23.94 -12.60 -1.45
C PHE A 195 -22.88 -13.13 -0.50
N VAL A 196 -22.47 -12.29 0.43
CA VAL A 196 -21.63 -12.67 1.57
C VAL A 196 -22.28 -12.19 2.86
N VAL A 197 -22.31 -13.05 3.86
CA VAL A 197 -22.88 -12.79 5.19
C VAL A 197 -21.80 -13.04 6.23
N TYR A 198 -21.66 -12.17 7.21
CA TYR A 198 -20.63 -12.27 8.24
C TYR A 198 -21.05 -11.54 9.53
N PRO A 199 -20.50 -11.89 10.70
CA PRO A 199 -20.78 -11.19 11.96
C PRO A 199 -20.45 -9.70 11.87
N SER A 200 -21.37 -8.84 12.31
CA SER A 200 -21.15 -7.40 12.31
C SER A 200 -20.38 -6.96 13.55
N GLN A 201 -19.45 -6.02 13.39
CA GLN A 201 -18.80 -5.34 14.51
C GLN A 201 -19.79 -4.53 15.37
N ARG A 202 -21.03 -4.32 14.92
CA ARG A 202 -22.10 -3.64 15.65
C ARG A 202 -23.04 -4.61 16.38
N GLY A 203 -22.74 -5.90 16.39
CA GLY A 203 -23.66 -6.96 16.81
C GLY A 203 -24.57 -7.41 15.66
N GLY A 204 -25.06 -8.66 15.73
CA GLY A 204 -25.81 -9.28 14.65
C GLY A 204 -24.93 -9.64 13.44
N TYR A 205 -25.53 -9.73 12.25
CA TYR A 205 -24.83 -10.00 10.99
C TYR A 205 -24.93 -8.82 10.02
N SER A 206 -24.09 -8.87 9.00
CA SER A 206 -24.14 -7.96 7.86
C SER A 206 -24.08 -8.79 6.59
N ALA A 207 -24.86 -8.37 5.59
CA ALA A 207 -24.83 -8.99 4.28
C ALA A 207 -24.40 -7.96 3.22
N GLN A 208 -23.59 -8.38 2.26
CA GLN A 208 -23.19 -7.57 1.10
C GLN A 208 -23.37 -8.35 -0.20
N CYS A 209 -23.69 -7.63 -1.28
CA CYS A 209 -23.63 -8.18 -2.63
C CYS A 209 -22.17 -8.33 -3.06
N VAL A 210 -21.86 -9.45 -3.70
CA VAL A 210 -20.57 -9.61 -4.40
C VAL A 210 -20.61 -8.78 -5.67
N THR A 211 -19.55 -8.00 -5.88
CA THR A 211 -19.38 -7.14 -7.06
C THR A 211 -18.80 -7.94 -8.23
N ASP A 212 -19.31 -7.70 -9.43
CA ASP A 212 -18.75 -8.21 -10.68
C ASP A 212 -17.42 -7.49 -11.00
N TYR A 213 -16.40 -8.28 -11.34
CA TYR A 213 -15.05 -7.76 -11.52
C TYR A 213 -14.88 -6.88 -12.76
N LYS A 214 -15.73 -7.04 -13.79
CA LYS A 214 -15.66 -6.26 -15.04
C LYS A 214 -16.40 -4.95 -14.90
N THR A 215 -17.62 -5.01 -14.41
CA THR A 215 -18.55 -3.86 -14.36
C THR A 215 -18.41 -3.04 -13.09
N ARG A 216 -17.77 -3.59 -12.04
CA ARG A 216 -17.70 -3.00 -10.69
C ARG A 216 -19.09 -2.74 -10.07
N ARG A 217 -20.14 -3.39 -10.58
CA ARG A 217 -21.51 -3.36 -10.03
C ARG A 217 -21.83 -4.64 -9.27
N SER A 218 -22.81 -4.60 -8.37
CA SER A 218 -23.32 -5.81 -7.72
C SER A 218 -23.79 -6.82 -8.77
N LYS A 219 -23.41 -8.09 -8.64
CA LYS A 219 -23.82 -9.16 -9.57
C LYS A 219 -25.35 -9.33 -9.58
N VAL A 220 -25.94 -9.26 -8.40
CA VAL A 220 -27.39 -9.27 -8.18
C VAL A 220 -27.71 -8.21 -7.12
N PRO A 221 -28.73 -7.36 -7.32
CA PRO A 221 -29.16 -6.43 -6.28
C PRO A 221 -29.73 -7.20 -5.09
N PHE A 222 -29.68 -6.61 -3.89
CA PHE A 222 -30.50 -7.14 -2.80
C PHE A 222 -31.97 -7.11 -3.22
N PRO A 223 -32.76 -8.13 -2.86
CA PRO A 223 -34.20 -8.08 -3.03
C PRO A 223 -34.74 -6.79 -2.41
N PRO A 224 -35.71 -6.11 -3.05
CA PRO A 224 -36.35 -4.97 -2.44
C PRO A 224 -36.90 -5.39 -1.07
N HIS A 225 -36.48 -4.73 0.00
CA HIS A 225 -37.26 -4.78 1.23
C HIS A 225 -38.66 -4.25 0.92
N GLY A 226 -39.70 -4.87 1.48
CA GLY A 226 -41.00 -4.19 1.59
C GLY A 226 -40.75 -2.82 2.24
N ALA A 227 -40.84 -1.76 1.45
CA ALA A 227 -40.45 -0.42 1.86
C ALA A 227 -41.48 0.15 2.84
N PRO A 228 -41.09 0.89 3.90
CA PRO A 228 -41.73 2.16 4.14
C PRO A 228 -41.17 3.17 3.11
N ALA A 229 -42.08 3.90 2.47
CA ALA A 229 -41.78 4.83 1.40
C ALA A 229 -40.76 5.93 1.83
N GLY A 230 -39.80 6.22 0.96
CA GLY A 230 -38.96 7.43 1.01
C GLY A 230 -37.52 7.20 1.50
N GLY A 231 -36.55 7.16 0.59
CA GLY A 231 -35.13 7.25 0.92
C GLY A 231 -34.18 6.74 -0.17
N ASP A 232 -33.29 7.63 -0.61
CA ASP A 232 -32.24 7.55 -1.65
C ASP A 232 -31.53 6.16 -1.79
N PRO A 233 -31.29 5.65 -3.03
CA PRO A 233 -30.68 4.34 -3.27
C PRO A 233 -29.19 4.21 -2.92
N ALA A 234 -28.45 5.28 -2.63
CA ALA A 234 -26.99 5.23 -2.58
C ALA A 234 -26.38 4.65 -1.27
N THR A 235 -27.16 4.43 -0.21
CA THR A 235 -26.62 3.95 1.08
C THR A 235 -27.65 3.15 1.85
N LYS A 236 -27.87 1.89 1.45
CA LYS A 236 -28.58 0.92 2.31
C LYS A 236 -27.61 -0.15 2.80
N ARG A 237 -27.02 0.12 3.98
CA ARG A 237 -26.53 -0.93 4.87
C ARG A 237 -27.74 -1.73 5.32
N ALA A 238 -27.99 -2.87 4.68
CA ALA A 238 -28.98 -3.80 5.17
C ALA A 238 -28.38 -4.53 6.38
N ALA A 239 -28.83 -4.16 7.58
CA ALA A 239 -28.68 -4.99 8.76
C ALA A 239 -29.51 -6.25 8.51
N TRP A 240 -28.83 -7.38 8.37
CA TRP A 240 -29.47 -8.69 8.29
C TRP A 240 -29.06 -9.44 9.54
N LEU A 241 -30.07 -9.84 10.34
CA LEU A 241 -30.02 -10.55 11.64
C LEU A 241 -29.45 -9.74 12.81
#